data_AF-A0A942A0Y2-F1
#
_entry.id   AF-A0A942A0Y2-F1
#
_cell.length_a   1.000
_cell.length_b   1.000
_cell.length_c   1.000
_cell.angle_alpha   90.00
_cell.angle_beta   90.00
_cell.angle_gamma   90.00
#
_symmetry.space_group_name_H-M   'P 1'
#
loop_
_entity.id
_entity.type
_entity.pdbx_description
1 polymer ?
#
loop_
_entity_poly.entity_id
_entity_poly.type
_entity_poly.pdbx_seq_one_letter_code
_entity_poly.pdbx_strand_id
1 'polypeptide(L)'
;MHLVRRAQCGGGGLGQSVLESALFEDAGLARSPDGRLHVGGVDLGALAQEAGTPAFVYAGDVIRRQFRALDEAFAGIPHRIHYAVKANGNLSVLRLLRELG
;
A
#
# COMPACT_ATOMS: atom_id res chain seq x y z
N MET A 1 -4.80 5.04 10.70
CA MET A 1 -5.13 3.84 11.50
C MET A 1 -4.31 2.69 10.94
N HIS A 2 -3.14 2.42 11.52
CA HIS A 2 -2.22 1.37 11.05
C HIS A 2 -2.63 0.04 11.70
N LEU A 3 -2.94 -0.98 10.90
CA LEU A 3 -3.31 -2.31 11.40
C LEU A 3 -2.29 -3.34 10.89
N VAL A 4 -1.51 -3.89 11.82
CA VAL A 4 -0.39 -4.80 11.55
C VAL A 4 -0.84 -6.25 11.70
N ARG A 5 -0.58 -7.07 10.67
CA ARG A 5 -0.75 -8.54 10.71
C ARG A 5 0.61 -9.21 10.52
N ARG A 6 0.85 -10.34 11.19
CA ARG A 6 2.13 -11.08 11.15
C ARG A 6 2.24 -12.02 9.92
N ALA A 7 3.26 -11.88 9.06
CA ALA A 7 3.69 -12.90 8.08
C ALA A 7 5.22 -13.01 7.85
N GLN A 8 5.79 -14.17 8.15
CA GLN A 8 7.23 -14.44 8.12
C GLN A 8 7.84 -14.16 6.72
N CYS A 9 8.97 -13.46 6.66
CA CYS A 9 9.70 -13.18 5.40
C CYS A 9 11.11 -13.81 5.45
N GLY A 10 11.41 -14.64 4.44
CA GLY A 10 12.75 -15.10 4.10
C GLY A 10 13.42 -14.13 3.11
N GLY A 11 14.74 -13.98 3.24
CA GLY A 11 15.54 -12.96 2.56
C GLY A 11 15.80 -13.23 1.07
N GLY A 12 15.75 -12.17 0.26
CA GLY A 12 16.16 -12.15 -1.14
C GLY A 12 16.72 -10.77 -1.50
N GLY A 13 17.89 -10.74 -2.15
CA GLY A 13 18.72 -9.55 -2.39
C GLY A 13 18.14 -8.53 -3.38
N LEU A 14 18.63 -7.29 -3.23
CA LEU A 14 18.22 -6.09 -3.97
C LEU A 14 18.84 -6.07 -5.37
N GLY A 15 18.00 -6.06 -6.42
CA GLY A 15 18.41 -5.98 -7.82
C GLY A 15 17.85 -4.73 -8.50
N GLN A 16 18.62 -3.64 -8.50
CA GLN A 16 18.24 -2.39 -9.15
C GLN A 16 18.04 -2.56 -10.66
N SER A 17 16.85 -2.32 -11.16
CA SER A 17 16.66 -1.84 -12.54
C SER A 17 15.30 -1.16 -12.68
N VAL A 18 15.31 0.14 -12.99
CA VAL A 18 14.31 1.05 -13.62
C VAL A 18 12.79 0.75 -13.53
N LEU A 19 12.36 -0.51 -13.63
CA LEU A 19 11.00 -0.96 -13.31
C LEU A 19 10.70 -0.87 -11.80
N GLU A 20 11.71 -1.08 -10.94
CA GLU A 20 11.54 -0.99 -9.49
C GLU A 20 11.19 0.43 -9.02
N SER A 21 11.79 1.48 -9.59
CA SER A 21 11.54 2.85 -9.13
C SER A 21 10.10 3.30 -9.35
N ALA A 22 9.55 3.08 -10.53
CA ALA A 22 8.15 3.42 -10.82
C ALA A 22 7.18 2.60 -9.97
N LEU A 23 7.45 1.30 -9.79
CA LEU A 23 6.67 0.42 -8.92
C LEU A 23 6.69 0.89 -7.45
N PHE A 24 7.83 1.34 -6.95
CA PHE A 24 7.95 1.84 -5.59
C PHE A 24 7.17 3.15 -5.42
N GLU A 25 7.32 4.09 -6.35
CA GLU A 25 6.59 5.36 -6.31
C GLU A 25 5.07 5.15 -6.40
N ASP A 26 4.62 4.29 -7.31
CA ASP A 26 3.20 3.92 -7.44
C ASP A 26 2.66 3.21 -6.19
N ALA A 27 3.50 2.47 -5.48
CA ALA A 27 3.19 1.85 -4.19
C ALA A 27 3.30 2.84 -3.00
N GLY A 28 3.67 4.11 -3.24
CA GLY A 28 3.86 5.13 -2.21
C GLY A 28 5.10 4.91 -1.35
N LEU A 29 6.06 4.14 -1.85
CA LEU A 29 7.35 3.88 -1.24
C LEU A 29 8.39 4.90 -1.71
N ALA A 30 9.15 5.44 -0.77
CA ALA A 30 10.25 6.34 -1.06
C ALA A 30 11.51 5.90 -0.31
N ARG A 31 12.67 6.05 -0.94
CA ARG A 31 13.97 5.82 -0.29
C ARG A 31 14.63 7.15 0.02
N SER A 32 15.05 7.35 1.27
CA SER A 32 15.81 8.51 1.68
C SER A 32 17.30 8.39 1.27
N PRO A 33 18.07 9.50 1.23
CA PRO A 33 19.49 9.47 0.83
C PRO A 33 20.39 8.59 1.72
N ASP A 34 20.01 8.41 2.98
CA ASP A 34 20.66 7.50 3.95
C ASP A 34 20.22 6.03 3.78
N GLY A 35 19.40 5.74 2.77
CA GLY A 35 19.02 4.39 2.37
C GLY A 35 17.80 3.81 3.09
N ARG A 36 17.12 4.56 3.96
CA ARG A 36 15.93 4.10 4.69
C ARG A 36 14.69 4.09 3.79
N LEU A 37 13.74 3.21 4.08
CA LEU A 37 12.52 3.03 3.28
C LEU A 37 11.32 3.63 4.02
N HIS A 38 10.58 4.49 3.33
CA HIS A 38 9.41 5.18 3.84
C HIS A 38 8.16 4.80 3.05
N VAL A 39 7.01 4.79 3.71
CA VAL A 39 5.69 4.69 3.06
C VAL A 39 4.81 5.85 3.54
N GLY A 40 4.29 6.66 2.62
CA GLY A 40 3.50 7.85 2.99
C GLY A 40 4.23 8.79 3.96
N GLY A 41 5.56 8.91 3.83
CA GLY A 41 6.42 9.70 4.72
C GLY A 41 6.82 9.01 6.04
N VAL A 42 6.26 7.84 6.35
CA VAL A 42 6.55 7.11 7.59
C VAL A 42 7.69 6.11 7.37
N ASP A 43 8.70 6.16 8.24
CA ASP A 43 9.83 5.23 8.22
C ASP A 43 9.39 3.79 8.58
N LEU A 44 9.62 2.85 7.64
CA LEU A 44 9.27 1.45 7.82
C LEU A 44 10.15 0.75 8.86
N GLY A 45 11.39 1.21 9.08
CA GLY A 45 12.26 0.67 10.12
C GLY A 45 11.72 0.96 11.52
N ALA A 46 11.29 2.20 11.76
CA ALA A 46 10.63 2.59 13.00
C ALA A 46 9.30 1.82 13.20
N LEU A 47 8.47 1.70 12.15
CA LEU A 47 7.23 0.92 12.21
C LEU A 47 7.49 -0.56 12.52
N ALA A 48 8.55 -1.15 11.96
CA ALA A 48 8.90 -2.54 12.22
C ALA A 48 9.35 -2.75 13.69
N GLN A 49 10.04 -1.78 14.27
CA GLN A 49 10.42 -1.81 15.69
C GLN A 49 9.21 -1.65 16.62
N GLU A 50 8.30 -0.72 16.30
CA GLU A 50 7.10 -0.45 17.09
C GLU A 50 6.09 -1.60 17.03
N ALA A 51 5.78 -2.09 15.82
CA ALA A 51 4.76 -3.10 15.60
C ALA A 51 5.26 -4.54 15.75
N GLY A 52 6.59 -4.73 15.72
CA GLY A 52 7.24 -6.02 15.66
C GLY A 52 7.12 -6.69 14.29
N THR A 53 8.06 -7.57 14.00
CA THR A 53 8.07 -8.34 12.74
C THR A 53 7.65 -9.79 12.97
N PRO A 54 6.95 -10.39 12.01
CA PRO A 54 6.60 -9.80 10.71
C PRO A 54 5.42 -8.81 10.72
N ALA A 55 5.37 -7.89 9.74
CA ALA A 55 4.33 -6.86 9.64
C ALA A 55 3.91 -6.61 8.18
N PHE A 56 2.61 -6.48 7.93
CA PHE A 56 2.07 -5.91 6.69
C PHE A 56 1.70 -4.44 6.90
N VAL A 57 2.12 -3.58 5.96
CA VAL A 57 1.82 -2.15 5.97
C VAL A 57 0.99 -1.81 4.73
N TYR A 58 -0.12 -1.11 4.94
CA TYR A 58 -1.03 -0.69 3.86
C TYR A 58 -0.98 0.83 3.72
N ALA A 59 -0.63 1.31 2.53
CA ALA A 59 -0.63 2.73 2.19
C ALA A 59 -2.06 3.19 1.82
N GLY A 60 -2.76 3.78 2.79
CA GLY A 60 -4.16 4.18 2.60
C GLY A 60 -4.35 5.29 1.56
N ASP A 61 -3.38 6.19 1.41
CA ASP A 61 -3.34 7.23 0.38
C ASP A 61 -3.22 6.62 -1.03
N VAL A 62 -2.40 5.58 -1.19
CA VAL A 62 -2.25 4.85 -2.45
C VAL A 62 -3.55 4.14 -2.79
N ILE A 63 -4.17 3.43 -1.85
CA ILE A 63 -5.47 2.77 -2.06
C ILE A 63 -6.52 3.79 -2.54
N ARG A 64 -6.58 4.98 -1.92
CA ARG A 64 -7.49 6.05 -2.34
C ARG A 64 -7.20 6.55 -3.75
N ARG A 65 -5.93 6.77 -4.08
CA ARG A 65 -5.49 7.22 -5.41
C ARG A 65 -5.90 6.21 -6.48
N GLN A 66 -5.64 4.92 -6.26
CA GLN A 66 -5.97 3.87 -7.23
C GLN A 66 -7.49 3.68 -7.40
N PHE A 67 -8.26 3.79 -6.31
CA PHE A 67 -9.73 3.78 -6.41
C PHE A 67 -10.24 4.92 -7.28
N ARG A 68 -9.78 6.15 -7.04
CA ARG A 68 -10.19 7.33 -7.80
C ARG A 68 -9.78 7.25 -9.26
N ALA A 69 -8.58 6.76 -9.55
CA ALA A 69 -8.13 6.56 -10.93
C ALA A 69 -9.04 5.56 -11.68
N LEU A 70 -9.49 4.50 -11.00
CA LEU A 70 -10.43 3.55 -11.57
C LEU A 70 -11.82 4.18 -11.80
N ASP A 71 -12.33 4.91 -10.82
CA ASP A 71 -13.62 5.63 -10.89
C ASP A 71 -13.64 6.64 -12.04
N GLU A 72 -12.60 7.45 -12.14
CA GLU A 72 -12.43 8.46 -13.19
C GLU A 72 -12.35 7.82 -14.59
N ALA A 73 -11.64 6.69 -14.73
CA ALA A 73 -11.53 5.98 -16.01
C ALA A 73 -12.90 5.50 -16.55
N PHE A 74 -13.88 5.26 -15.67
CA PHE A 74 -15.23 4.84 -16.05
C PHE A 74 -16.29 5.96 -15.96
N ALA A 75 -15.89 7.21 -15.70
CA ALA A 75 -16.81 8.33 -15.50
C ALA A 75 -17.77 8.58 -16.69
N GLY A 76 -17.43 8.12 -17.90
CA GLY A 76 -18.28 8.23 -19.09
C GLY A 76 -19.48 7.28 -19.14
N ILE A 77 -19.59 6.32 -18.22
CA ILE A 77 -20.71 5.36 -18.15
C ILE A 77 -21.20 5.18 -16.70
N PRO A 78 -22.51 4.93 -16.47
CA PRO A 78 -22.99 4.55 -15.15
C PRO A 78 -22.31 3.27 -14.67
N HIS A 79 -21.59 3.33 -13.56
CA HIS A 79 -20.83 2.19 -13.05
C HIS A 79 -20.83 2.13 -11.51
N ARG A 80 -20.35 1.00 -10.98
CA ARG A 80 -20.07 0.80 -9.55
C ARG A 80 -18.82 -0.07 -9.40
N ILE A 81 -17.92 0.35 -8.53
CA ILE A 81 -16.68 -0.40 -8.25
C ILE A 81 -16.98 -1.46 -7.19
N HIS A 82 -16.65 -2.72 -7.49
CA HIS A 82 -16.77 -3.83 -6.56
C HIS A 82 -15.39 -4.36 -6.18
N TYR A 83 -15.03 -4.23 -4.91
CA TYR A 83 -13.76 -4.75 -4.41
C TYR A 83 -13.84 -6.26 -4.17
N ALA A 84 -12.90 -7.01 -4.75
CA ALA A 84 -12.81 -8.44 -4.54
C ALA A 84 -12.19 -8.77 -3.18
N VAL A 85 -13.02 -9.06 -2.17
CA VAL A 85 -12.60 -9.33 -0.77
C VAL A 85 -11.55 -10.45 -0.65
N LYS A 86 -11.52 -11.40 -1.59
CA LYS A 86 -10.50 -12.46 -1.67
C LYS A 86 -9.06 -11.91 -1.78
N ALA A 87 -8.88 -10.70 -2.28
CA ALA A 87 -7.56 -10.07 -2.39
C ALA A 87 -7.02 -9.66 -1.02
N ASN A 88 -7.88 -9.11 -0.15
CA ASN A 88 -7.56 -8.75 1.23
C ASN A 88 -8.84 -8.46 2.02
N GLY A 89 -9.16 -9.31 2.99
CA GLY A 89 -10.33 -9.15 3.87
C GLY A 89 -10.11 -8.28 5.11
N ASN A 90 -9.01 -7.53 5.19
CA ASN A 90 -8.74 -6.65 6.32
C ASN A 90 -9.83 -5.57 6.47
N LEU A 91 -10.51 -5.55 7.62
CA LEU A 91 -11.62 -4.63 7.87
C LEU A 91 -11.25 -3.15 7.75
N SER A 92 -9.99 -2.77 8.02
CA SER A 92 -9.55 -1.39 7.86
C SER A 92 -9.48 -0.97 6.40
N VAL A 93 -9.06 -1.88 5.51
CA VAL A 93 -9.04 -1.66 4.06
C VAL A 93 -10.48 -1.62 3.52
N LEU A 94 -11.34 -2.54 3.98
CA LEU A 94 -12.74 -2.54 3.54
C LEU A 94 -13.49 -1.28 4.01
N ARG A 95 -13.25 -0.81 5.23
CA ARG A 95 -13.81 0.47 5.73
C ARG A 95 -13.33 1.65 4.89
N LEU A 96 -12.04 1.68 4.56
CA LEU A 96 -11.46 2.71 3.69
C LEU A 96 -12.16 2.74 2.32
N LEU A 97 -12.37 1.58 1.69
CA LEU A 97 -13.04 1.51 0.39
C LEU A 97 -14.51 1.93 0.47
N ARG A 98 -15.22 1.52 1.53
CA ARG A 98 -16.61 1.94 1.78
C ARG A 98 -16.75 3.47 1.94
N GLU A 99 -15.73 4.15 2.47
CA GLU A 99 -15.73 5.62 2.58
C GLU A 99 -15.57 6.32 1.22
N LEU A 100 -15.15 5.61 0.17
CA LEU A 100 -14.91 6.16 -1.16
C LEU A 100 -16.09 5.94 -2.12
N GLY A 101 -16.91 4.90 -1.93
CA GLY A 101 -18.08 4.60 -2.76
C GLY A 101 -18.56 3.17 -2.62
#